data_AF-A0A6C0BQ45-F1
#
_entry.id   AF-A0A6C0BQ45-F1
#
_cell.length_a   1.000
_cell.length_b   1.000
_cell.length_c   1.000
_cell.angle_alpha   90.00
_cell.angle_beta   90.00
_cell.angle_gamma   90.00
#
_symmetry.space_group_name_H-M   'P 1'
#
loop_
_entity.id
_entity.type
_entity.pdbx_description
1 polymer ?
#
loop_
_entity_poly.entity_id
_entity_poly.type
_entity_poly.pdbx_seq_one_letter_code
_entity_poly.pdbx_strand_id
1 'polypeptide(L)'
;MIILIDIDDIKHHNIYLGSRVLNKIKNMKWFQRIGYSTEHFDMNGLYINVPITAHLYKTRMEQLISIEYDILSRVNIDNLVPCYYIKENIERRNCRKFNDMVLKISGIWENNTNYGLIYKLK
;
A
#
# COMPACT_ATOMS: atom_id res chain seq x y z
N MET A 1 13.80 9.73 -9.81
CA MET A 1 12.77 9.35 -10.79
C MET A 1 11.64 8.64 -10.06
N ILE A 2 10.39 8.94 -10.36
CA ILE A 2 9.22 8.20 -9.84
C ILE A 2 8.61 7.48 -11.04
N ILE A 3 8.54 6.16 -11.00
CA ILE A 3 7.82 5.38 -12.00
C ILE A 3 6.44 5.10 -11.43
N LEU A 4 5.41 5.42 -12.21
CA LEU A 4 4.03 5.11 -11.86
C LEU A 4 3.65 3.82 -12.59
N ILE A 5 3.27 2.79 -11.84
CA ILE A 5 2.94 1.47 -12.37
C ILE A 5 1.42 1.38 -12.47
N ASP A 6 0.89 0.94 -13.62
CA ASP A 6 -0.54 0.65 -13.71
C ASP A 6 -0.90 -0.48 -12.75
N ILE A 7 -2.04 -0.36 -12.06
CA ILE A 7 -2.50 -1.38 -11.13
C ILE A 7 -2.62 -2.77 -11.78
N ASP A 8 -2.89 -2.83 -13.10
CA ASP A 8 -2.94 -4.09 -13.85
C ASP A 8 -1.56 -4.73 -14.07
N ASP A 9 -0.50 -3.93 -14.04
CA ASP A 9 0.88 -4.38 -14.27
C ASP A 9 1.61 -4.78 -12.99
N ILE A 10 0.98 -4.57 -11.82
CA ILE A 10 1.60 -4.88 -10.54
C ILE A 10 1.82 -6.38 -10.39
N LYS A 11 3.10 -6.76 -10.32
CA LYS A 11 3.52 -8.08 -9.88
C LYS A 11 3.84 -8.08 -8.40
N HIS A 12 3.11 -8.88 -7.63
CA HIS A 12 3.23 -8.97 -6.17
C HIS A 12 4.63 -9.43 -5.72
N HIS A 13 5.30 -10.32 -6.47
CA HIS A 13 6.64 -10.82 -6.12
C HIS A 13 7.74 -9.76 -6.25
N ASN A 14 7.49 -8.68 -7.00
CA ASN A 14 8.40 -7.53 -7.13
C ASN A 14 8.32 -6.58 -5.93
N ILE A 15 7.34 -6.77 -5.04
CA ILE A 15 7.22 -6.00 -3.80
C ILE A 15 8.16 -6.60 -2.76
N TYR A 16 9.14 -5.83 -2.31
CA TYR A 16 10.07 -6.25 -1.26
C TYR A 16 9.86 -5.48 0.04
N LEU A 17 10.22 -6.14 1.15
CA LEU A 17 10.17 -5.58 2.49
C LEU A 17 11.60 -5.29 2.96
N GLY A 18 11.85 -4.04 3.34
CA GLY A 18 13.12 -3.63 3.92
C GLY A 18 13.26 -4.02 5.39
N SER A 19 14.37 -3.65 6.00
CA SER A 19 14.58 -3.82 7.44
C SER A 19 13.59 -3.00 8.27
N ARG A 20 13.18 -3.56 9.39
CA ARG A 20 12.34 -2.90 10.40
C ARG A 20 13.21 -1.93 11.21
N VAL A 21 12.76 -0.68 11.36
CA VAL A 21 13.48 0.39 12.08
C VAL A 21 12.59 1.01 13.14
N LEU A 22 13.19 1.36 14.29
CA LEU A 22 12.47 2.06 15.36
C LEU A 22 11.99 3.41 14.85
N ASN A 23 10.71 3.70 15.04
CA ASN A 23 10.14 4.97 14.66
C ASN A 23 10.14 5.93 15.87
N LYS A 24 10.51 7.19 15.64
CA LYS A 24 10.51 8.24 16.69
C LYS A 24 9.16 8.95 16.81
N ILE A 25 8.21 8.64 15.94
CA ILE A 25 6.87 9.23 15.93
C ILE A 25 6.03 8.64 17.08
N LYS A 26 5.40 9.51 17.86
CA LYS A 26 4.47 9.12 18.95
C LYS A 26 3.39 8.18 18.39
N ASN A 27 3.16 7.04 19.06
CA ASN A 27 2.21 5.97 18.68
C ASN A 27 2.61 5.07 17.49
N MET A 28 3.81 5.22 16.93
CA MET A 28 4.40 4.24 16.00
C MET A 28 5.68 3.70 16.60
N LYS A 29 5.69 2.40 16.93
CA LYS A 29 6.85 1.73 17.51
C LYS A 29 7.86 1.40 16.42
N TRP A 30 7.39 0.83 15.32
CA TRP A 30 8.23 0.40 14.22
C TRP A 30 7.72 0.89 12.87
N PHE A 31 8.68 1.03 11.97
CA PHE A 31 8.46 1.27 10.56
C PHE A 31 9.22 0.24 9.75
N GLN A 32 8.56 -0.36 8.76
CA GLN A 32 9.21 -1.22 7.79
C GLN A 32 8.99 -0.65 6.40
N ARG A 33 10.07 -0.37 5.67
CA ARG A 33 9.97 0.19 4.32
C ARG A 33 9.47 -0.88 3.35
N ILE A 34 8.64 -0.47 2.40
CA ILE A 34 8.32 -1.27 1.22
C ILE A 34 9.03 -0.66 0.01
N GLY A 35 9.43 -1.48 -0.94
CA GLY A 35 9.81 -1.02 -2.27
C GLY A 35 9.30 -1.94 -3.37
N TYR A 36 9.54 -1.51 -4.60
CA TYR A 36 9.22 -2.27 -5.80
C TYR A 36 10.49 -2.44 -6.63
N SER A 37 10.86 -3.68 -6.92
CA SER A 37 12.10 -4.05 -7.59
C SER A 37 11.80 -4.91 -8.80
N THR A 38 12.41 -4.57 -9.92
CA THR A 38 12.33 -5.30 -11.18
C THR A 38 13.74 -5.46 -11.75
N GLU A 39 13.88 -6.21 -12.84
CA GLU A 39 15.15 -6.32 -13.57
C GLU A 39 15.66 -4.98 -14.11
N HIS A 40 14.79 -3.99 -14.27
CA HIS A 40 15.11 -2.71 -14.92
C HIS A 40 15.25 -1.54 -13.93
N PHE A 41 14.63 -1.63 -12.76
CA PHE A 41 14.62 -0.54 -11.80
C PHE A 41 14.24 -0.97 -10.39
N ASP A 42 14.67 -0.16 -9.43
CA ASP A 42 14.27 -0.21 -8.03
C ASP A 42 13.60 1.09 -7.59
N MET A 43 12.56 0.97 -6.76
CA MET A 43 11.85 2.11 -6.20
C MET A 43 11.65 2.02 -4.70
N ASN A 44 11.86 3.16 -4.06
CA ASN A 44 11.49 3.40 -2.67
C ASN A 44 9.99 3.66 -2.55
N GLY A 45 9.25 2.62 -2.20
CA GLY A 45 7.79 2.57 -2.18
C GLY A 45 7.21 2.10 -3.51
N LEU A 46 5.93 1.77 -3.46
CA LEU A 46 5.13 1.35 -4.60
C LEU A 46 4.20 2.50 -5.00
N TYR A 47 4.29 2.94 -6.26
CA TYR A 47 3.51 4.03 -6.81
C TYR A 47 2.58 3.46 -7.88
N ILE A 48 1.28 3.55 -7.64
CA ILE A 48 0.25 2.86 -8.41
C ILE A 48 -0.65 3.89 -9.09
N ASN A 49 -0.80 3.78 -10.40
CA ASN A 49 -1.88 4.42 -11.14
C ASN A 49 -3.15 3.58 -10.98
N VAL A 50 -4.22 4.19 -10.51
CA VAL A 50 -5.50 3.52 -10.30
C VAL A 50 -6.58 4.32 -11.02
N PRO A 51 -6.94 3.96 -12.26
CA PRO A 51 -8.06 4.59 -12.95
C PRO A 51 -9.38 4.13 -12.30
N ILE A 52 -10.06 5.04 -11.59
CA ILE A 52 -11.29 4.76 -10.84
C ILE A 52 -12.49 5.33 -11.61
N THR A 53 -12.81 4.69 -12.73
CA THR A 53 -14.05 4.95 -13.46
C THR A 53 -15.20 4.12 -12.89
N ALA A 54 -16.45 4.55 -13.08
CA ALA A 54 -17.62 3.87 -12.52
C ALA A 54 -17.69 2.37 -12.89
N HIS A 55 -17.26 2.00 -14.10
CA HIS A 55 -17.24 0.61 -14.56
C HIS A 55 -16.06 -0.21 -14.03
N LEU A 56 -14.94 0.43 -13.65
CA LEU A 56 -13.77 -0.25 -13.09
C LEU A 56 -13.74 -0.27 -11.55
N TYR A 57 -14.55 0.57 -10.89
CA TYR A 57 -14.49 0.80 -9.44
C TYR A 57 -14.42 -0.49 -8.63
N LYS A 58 -15.31 -1.45 -8.91
CA LYS A 58 -15.36 -2.72 -8.18
C LYS A 58 -14.04 -3.50 -8.34
N THR A 59 -13.59 -3.69 -9.57
CA THR A 59 -12.36 -4.40 -9.89
C THR A 59 -11.13 -3.70 -9.29
N ARG A 60 -11.05 -2.36 -9.37
CA ARG A 60 -9.95 -1.61 -8.75
C ARG A 60 -9.93 -1.75 -7.23
N MET A 61 -11.08 -1.75 -6.59
CA MET A 61 -11.15 -1.97 -5.13
C MET A 61 -10.67 -3.38 -4.77
N GLU A 62 -11.08 -4.40 -5.52
CA GLU A 62 -10.63 -5.78 -5.30
C GLU A 62 -9.12 -5.93 -5.48
N GLN A 63 -8.54 -5.33 -6.52
CA GLN A 63 -7.08 -5.32 -6.74
C GLN A 63 -6.34 -4.62 -5.59
N LEU A 64 -6.80 -3.44 -5.15
CA LEU A 64 -6.19 -2.72 -4.05
C LEU A 64 -6.25 -3.48 -2.73
N ILE A 65 -7.37 -4.14 -2.44
CA ILE A 65 -7.53 -4.99 -1.26
C ILE A 65 -6.58 -6.19 -1.34
N SER A 66 -6.46 -6.81 -2.52
CA SER A 66 -5.54 -7.94 -2.75
C SER A 66 -4.09 -7.53 -2.51
N ILE A 67 -3.67 -6.36 -3.00
CA ILE A 67 -2.33 -5.80 -2.75
C ILE A 67 -2.12 -5.53 -1.26
N GLU A 68 -3.08 -4.90 -0.58
CA GLU A 68 -2.97 -4.65 0.87
C GLU A 68 -2.82 -5.95 1.67
N TYR A 69 -3.62 -6.95 1.33
CA TYR A 69 -3.61 -8.26 1.97
C TYR A 69 -2.30 -9.01 1.76
N ASP A 70 -1.82 -9.09 0.52
CA ASP A 70 -0.56 -9.74 0.21
C ASP A 70 0.63 -9.07 0.91
N ILE A 71 0.67 -7.74 0.97
CA ILE A 71 1.75 -7.04 1.68
C ILE A 71 1.72 -7.34 3.18
N LEU A 72 0.55 -7.23 3.83
CA LEU A 72 0.45 -7.39 5.28
C LEU A 72 0.62 -8.86 5.71
N SER A 73 0.17 -9.82 4.92
CA SER A 73 0.32 -11.25 5.21
C SER A 73 1.78 -11.72 5.22
N ARG A 74 2.68 -11.06 4.48
CA ARG A 74 4.12 -11.36 4.47
C ARG A 74 4.86 -10.98 5.76
N VAL A 75 4.30 -10.06 6.56
CA VAL A 75 4.94 -9.61 7.79
C VAL A 75 4.53 -10.45 8.99
N ASN A 76 3.27 -10.88 9.03
CA ASN A 76 2.66 -11.74 10.06
C ASN A 76 3.28 -11.54 11.46
N ILE A 77 3.01 -10.39 12.08
CA ILE A 77 3.57 -10.05 13.39
C ILE A 77 2.72 -10.69 14.48
N ASP A 78 3.31 -11.63 15.21
CA ASP A 78 2.65 -12.31 16.33
C ASP A 78 2.03 -11.31 17.32
N ASN A 79 0.82 -11.62 17.77
CA ASN A 79 0.06 -10.85 18.75
C ASN A 79 -0.36 -9.42 18.32
N LEU A 80 -0.19 -9.05 17.05
CA LEU A 80 -0.72 -7.79 16.51
C LEU A 80 -1.83 -8.04 15.50
N VAL A 81 -2.78 -7.11 15.45
CA VAL A 81 -3.92 -7.19 14.52
C VAL A 81 -3.63 -6.37 13.25
N PRO A 82 -3.67 -6.99 12.05
CA PRO A 82 -3.51 -6.26 10.79
C PRO A 82 -4.68 -5.31 10.55
N CYS A 83 -4.36 -4.13 10.04
CA CYS A 83 -5.30 -3.07 9.71
C CYS A 83 -5.40 -2.89 8.18
N TYR A 84 -6.57 -3.19 7.64
CA TYR A 84 -6.91 -3.00 6.21
C TYR A 84 -7.73 -1.73 6.04
N TYR A 85 -7.12 -0.65 5.57
CA TYR A 85 -7.75 0.68 5.53
C TYR A 85 -7.89 1.27 4.13
N ILE A 86 -7.30 0.69 3.09
CA ILE A 86 -7.32 1.30 1.74
C ILE A 86 -8.76 1.50 1.24
N LYS A 87 -9.58 0.44 1.28
CA LYS A 87 -10.98 0.52 0.81
C LYS A 87 -11.76 1.61 1.55
N GLU A 88 -11.72 1.57 2.89
CA GLU A 88 -12.44 2.52 3.74
C GLU A 88 -12.01 3.97 3.48
N ASN A 89 -10.72 4.23 3.31
CA ASN A 89 -10.22 5.58 3.08
C ASN A 89 -10.53 6.11 1.67
N ILE A 90 -10.61 5.25 0.67
CA ILE A 90 -11.07 5.61 -0.69
C ILE A 90 -12.57 5.94 -0.67
N GLU A 91 -13.37 5.14 0.03
CA GLU A 91 -14.81 5.36 0.19
C GLU A 91 -15.10 6.68 0.91
N ARG A 92 -14.40 6.96 2.01
CA ARG A 92 -14.51 8.23 2.76
C ARG A 92 -14.18 9.47 1.94
N ARG A 93 -13.19 9.38 1.03
CA ARG A 93 -12.80 10.49 0.16
C ARG A 93 -13.73 10.68 -1.04
N ASN A 94 -14.76 9.84 -1.18
CA ASN A 94 -15.68 9.84 -2.32
C ASN A 94 -14.93 9.79 -3.66
N CYS A 95 -13.90 8.95 -3.73
CA CYS A 95 -13.00 8.89 -4.89
C CYS A 95 -13.67 8.38 -6.17
N ARG A 96 -14.94 7.95 -6.11
CA ARG A 96 -15.78 7.63 -7.29
C ARG A 96 -15.91 8.78 -8.30
N LYS A 97 -15.53 9.99 -7.91
CA LYS A 97 -15.53 11.19 -8.76
C LYS A 97 -14.20 11.47 -9.45
N PHE A 98 -13.12 10.78 -9.10
CA PHE A 98 -11.81 10.97 -9.73
C PHE A 98 -11.64 9.93 -10.83
N ASN A 99 -11.41 10.40 -12.07
CA ASN A 99 -11.15 9.49 -13.19
C ASN A 99 -9.83 8.74 -13.00
N ASP A 100 -8.83 9.40 -12.41
CA ASP A 100 -7.52 8.82 -12.10
C ASP A 100 -7.10 9.15 -10.67
N MET A 101 -6.52 8.17 -9.98
CA MET A 101 -6.03 8.27 -8.61
C MET A 101 -4.64 7.68 -8.53
N VAL A 102 -3.72 8.35 -7.83
CA VAL A 102 -2.40 7.80 -7.55
C VAL A 102 -2.30 7.34 -6.10
N LEU A 103 -2.00 6.06 -5.90
CA LEU A 103 -1.73 5.49 -4.58
C LEU A 103 -0.23 5.27 -4.41
N LYS A 104 0.37 5.91 -3.40
CA LYS A 104 1.74 5.61 -2.97
C LYS A 104 1.72 4.81 -1.68
N ILE A 105 2.20 3.57 -1.69
CA ILE A 105 2.47 2.76 -0.50
C ILE A 105 3.95 2.91 -0.13
N SER A 106 4.24 3.38 1.09
CA SER A 106 5.60 3.73 1.52
C SER A 106 6.21 2.72 2.49
N GLY A 107 5.39 1.94 3.16
CA GLY A 107 5.84 1.00 4.18
C GLY A 107 4.71 0.52 5.07
N ILE A 108 5.09 -0.11 6.17
CA ILE A 108 4.21 -0.67 7.19
C ILE A 108 4.52 0.06 8.50
N TRP A 109 3.48 0.55 9.16
CA TRP A 109 3.56 1.03 10.53
C TRP A 109 3.16 -0.08 11.49
N GLU A 110 3.70 -0.01 12.69
CA GLU A 110 3.36 -0.93 13.76
C GLU A 110 3.33 -0.17 15.09
N ASN A 111 2.36 -0.49 15.94
CA ASN A 111 2.30 -0.04 17.33
C ASN A 111 2.21 -1.25 18.27
N ASN A 112 1.74 -1.06 19.50
CA ASN A 112 1.68 -2.15 20.49
C ASN A 112 0.55 -3.16 20.24
N THR A 113 -0.42 -2.85 19.39
CA THR A 113 -1.65 -3.64 19.20
C THR A 113 -1.93 -3.97 17.73
N ASN A 114 -1.42 -3.17 16.81
CA ASN A 114 -1.80 -3.16 15.41
C ASN A 114 -0.62 -2.89 14.48
N TYR A 115 -0.79 -3.26 13.22
CA TYR A 115 0.07 -2.86 12.13
C TYR A 115 -0.74 -2.66 10.86
N GLY A 116 -0.25 -1.83 9.95
CA GLY A 116 -0.95 -1.54 8.70
C GLY A 116 -0.08 -0.78 7.71
N LEU A 117 -0.62 -0.50 6.53
CA LEU A 117 0.11 0.24 5.51
C LEU A 117 0.21 1.73 5.82
N ILE A 118 1.37 2.31 5.54
CA ILE A 118 1.54 3.75 5.34
C ILE A 118 1.39 4.04 3.85
N TYR A 119 0.36 4.79 3.49
CA TYR A 119 0.15 5.20 2.12
C TYR A 119 -0.38 6.63 1.99
N LYS A 120 -0.31 7.16 0.77
CA LYS A 120 -0.85 8.48 0.40
C LYS A 120 -1.65 8.34 -0.89
N LEU A 121 -2.85 8.91 -0.87
CA LEU A 121 -3.70 9.10 -2.05
C LEU A 121 -3.45 10.50 -2.59
N LYS A 122 -3.13 10.60 -3.89
CA LYS A 122 -2.94 11.84 -4.64
C LYS A 122 -3.91 11.93 -5.79
#